data_AF-A0A944BMV5-F1
#
_entry.id   AF-A0A944BMV5-F1
#
_cell.length_a   1.000
_cell.length_b   1.000
_cell.length_c   1.000
_cell.angle_alpha   90.00
_cell.angle_beta   90.00
_cell.angle_gamma   90.00
#
_symmetry.space_group_name_H-M   'P 1'
#
loop_
_entity.id
_entity.type
_entity.pdbx_description
1 polymer ?
#
loop_
_entity_poly.entity_id
_entity_poly.type
_entity_poly.pdbx_seq_one_letter_code
_entity_poly.pdbx_strand_id
1 'polypeptide(L)'
;MEREIKTYRKPYNREVKRSWWIARREYVMYMIRELTAVTNLWIGAELTWIAWLCATQGDAAQAQVVGLLGHPAVVVANIVALLGVIYHVVTWYKIFPLGIRLFRSTSPSETRLVPRFVWMLLLYGVTIVASIVILYGLTYRG
;
A
#
# COMPACT_ATOMS: atom_id res chain seq x y z
N MET A 1 2.91 53.80 -14.49
CA MET A 1 2.37 54.09 -13.14
C MET A 1 1.24 53.11 -12.89
N GLU A 2 1.55 52.00 -12.23
CA GLU A 2 0.57 50.94 -11.94
C GLU A 2 -0.30 51.38 -10.75
N ARG A 3 -1.64 51.35 -10.90
CA ARG A 3 -2.55 51.76 -9.83
C ARG A 3 -2.70 50.62 -8.84
N GLU A 4 -2.29 50.83 -7.58
CA GLU A 4 -2.58 49.91 -6.49
C GLU A 4 -4.11 49.94 -6.19
N ILE A 5 -4.83 48.90 -6.62
CA ILE A 5 -6.27 48.77 -6.34
C ILE A 5 -6.44 48.13 -4.97
N LYS A 6 -6.78 48.93 -3.94
CA LYS A 6 -7.14 48.40 -2.62
C LYS A 6 -8.43 47.59 -2.69
N THR A 7 -8.37 46.30 -2.35
CA THR A 7 -9.54 45.44 -2.24
C THR A 7 -10.16 45.53 -0.84
N TYR A 8 -11.46 45.74 -0.74
CA TYR A 8 -12.19 45.83 0.53
C TYR A 8 -12.60 44.46 1.10
N ARG A 9 -12.28 43.36 0.40
CA ARG A 9 -12.64 42.01 0.83
C ARG A 9 -11.79 41.58 2.03
N LYS A 10 -12.46 41.06 3.06
CA LYS A 10 -11.82 40.41 4.21
C LYS A 10 -12.12 38.90 4.16
N PRO A 11 -11.36 38.12 3.37
CA PRO A 11 -11.59 36.68 3.27
C PRO A 11 -11.39 36.01 4.63
N TYR A 12 -12.38 35.25 5.07
CA TYR A 12 -12.30 34.47 6.30
C TYR A 12 -11.50 33.19 6.06
N ASN A 13 -10.43 32.99 6.83
CA ASN A 13 -9.65 31.75 6.80
C ASN A 13 -10.10 30.84 7.94
N ARG A 14 -10.71 29.70 7.60
CA ARG A 14 -11.19 28.74 8.61
C ARG A 14 -10.02 27.91 9.13
N GLU A 15 -9.91 27.80 10.44
CA GLU A 15 -8.91 26.96 11.08
C GLU A 15 -9.12 25.47 10.78
N VAL A 16 -8.03 24.76 10.45
CA VAL A 16 -8.01 23.30 10.28
C VAL A 16 -7.45 22.65 11.53
N LYS A 17 -8.32 22.01 12.31
CA LYS A 17 -7.94 21.30 13.55
C LYS A 17 -7.12 20.05 13.25
N ARG A 18 -6.21 19.63 14.14
CA ARG A 18 -5.45 18.36 14.00
C ARG A 18 -6.34 17.12 13.89
N SER A 19 -7.52 17.15 14.51
CA SER A 19 -8.52 16.08 14.46
C SER A 19 -9.45 16.15 13.23
N TRP A 20 -9.11 16.94 12.21
CA TRP A 20 -9.93 17.10 11.00
C TRP A 20 -10.29 15.75 10.35
N TRP A 21 -9.39 14.77 10.43
CA TRP A 21 -9.55 13.47 9.79
C TRP A 21 -10.57 12.56 10.49
N ILE A 22 -10.97 12.88 11.73
CA ILE A 22 -12.00 12.15 12.47
C ILE A 22 -13.40 12.66 12.08
N ALA A 23 -13.49 13.84 11.46
CA ALA A 23 -14.76 14.51 11.17
C ALA A 23 -15.65 13.74 10.18
N ARG A 24 -15.08 12.87 9.34
CA ARG A 24 -15.81 12.10 8.33
C ARG A 24 -15.22 10.70 8.16
N ARG A 25 -16.09 9.73 7.87
CA ARG A 25 -15.69 8.34 7.64
C ARG A 25 -14.68 8.22 6.50
N GLU A 26 -14.82 9.00 5.43
CA GLU A 26 -13.91 8.96 4.28
C GLU A 26 -12.49 9.39 4.67
N TYR A 27 -12.36 10.38 5.54
CA TYR A 27 -11.06 10.84 6.04
C TYR A 27 -10.43 9.82 6.98
N VAL A 28 -11.22 9.18 7.85
CA VAL A 28 -10.74 8.07 8.68
C VAL A 28 -10.23 6.92 7.81
N MET A 29 -11.00 6.51 6.79
CA MET A 29 -10.60 5.42 5.89
C MET A 29 -9.36 5.77 5.06
N TYR A 30 -9.20 7.05 4.69
CA TYR A 30 -7.98 7.58 4.10
C TYR A 30 -6.80 7.45 5.07
N MET A 31 -6.94 7.87 6.32
CA MET A 31 -5.86 7.76 7.32
C MET A 31 -5.49 6.30 7.61
N ILE A 32 -6.47 5.39 7.69
CA ILE A 32 -6.23 3.94 7.84
C ILE A 32 -5.45 3.40 6.64
N ARG A 33 -5.75 3.87 5.42
CA ARG A 33 -4.99 3.49 4.22
C ARG A 33 -3.55 3.94 4.32
N GLU A 34 -3.29 5.20 4.67
CA GLU A 34 -1.92 5.70 4.85
C GLU A 34 -1.19 4.96 5.99
N LEU A 35 -1.92 4.55 7.04
CA LEU A 35 -1.36 3.81 8.17
C LEU A 35 -0.83 2.42 7.79
N THR A 36 -1.28 1.82 6.68
CA THR A 36 -0.69 0.58 6.14
C THR A 36 0.80 0.71 5.80
N ALA A 37 1.34 1.94 5.70
CA ALA A 37 2.78 2.15 5.60
C ALA A 37 3.53 1.60 6.82
N VAL A 38 2.93 1.65 8.01
CA VAL A 38 3.52 1.11 9.25
C VAL A 38 3.59 -0.42 9.19
N THR A 39 2.55 -1.08 8.68
CA THR A 39 2.56 -2.54 8.51
C THR A 39 3.58 -2.98 7.46
N ASN A 40 3.72 -2.22 6.38
CA ASN A 40 4.72 -2.51 5.34
C ASN A 40 6.14 -2.29 5.88
N LEU A 41 6.35 -1.24 6.69
CA LEU A 41 7.63 -0.98 7.35
C LEU A 41 8.00 -2.10 8.32
N TRP A 42 7.04 -2.59 9.10
CA TRP A 42 7.24 -3.73 10.01
C TRP A 42 7.73 -4.97 9.26
N ILE A 43 7.02 -5.38 8.20
CA ILE A 43 7.40 -6.54 7.37
C ILE A 43 8.78 -6.32 6.74
N GLY A 44 9.04 -5.12 6.20
CA GLY A 44 10.34 -4.79 5.61
C GLY A 44 11.48 -4.88 6.63
N ALA A 45 11.27 -4.38 7.85
CA ALA A 45 12.25 -4.45 8.93
C ALA A 45 12.49 -5.91 9.38
N GLU A 46 11.43 -6.69 9.57
CA GLU A 46 11.51 -8.11 9.95
C GLU A 46 12.28 -8.91 8.90
N LEU A 47 11.94 -8.79 7.62
CA LEU A 47 12.62 -9.50 6.54
C LEU A 47 14.09 -9.06 6.40
N THR A 48 14.38 -7.77 6.57
CA THR A 48 15.75 -7.26 6.52
C THR A 48 16.59 -7.81 7.68
N TRP A 49 16.00 -7.88 8.88
CA TRP A 49 16.65 -8.46 10.06
C TRP A 49 16.92 -9.95 9.88
N ILE A 50 15.94 -10.72 9.39
CA ILE A 50 16.10 -12.15 9.09
C ILE A 50 17.20 -12.36 8.03
N ALA A 51 17.19 -11.57 6.95
CA ALA A 51 18.21 -11.65 5.90
C ALA A 51 19.61 -11.37 6.47
N TRP A 52 19.74 -10.37 7.34
CA TRP A 52 20.98 -10.05 8.03
C TRP A 52 21.46 -11.18 8.95
N LEU A 53 20.57 -11.79 9.73
CA LEU A 53 20.90 -12.95 10.57
C LEU A 53 21.42 -14.12 9.73
N CYS A 54 20.71 -14.49 8.67
CA CYS A 54 21.11 -15.58 7.79
C CYS A 54 22.46 -15.32 7.12
N ALA A 55 22.72 -14.07 6.72
CA ALA A 55 23.98 -13.69 6.08
C ALA A 55 25.18 -13.68 7.05
N THR A 56 24.96 -13.40 8.33
CA THR A 56 26.05 -13.22 9.31
C THR A 56 26.30 -14.45 10.19
N GLN A 57 25.30 -15.30 10.41
CA GLN A 57 25.36 -16.35 11.43
C GLN A 57 25.16 -17.77 10.90
N GLY A 58 24.88 -17.95 9.61
CA GLY A 58 24.74 -19.28 8.99
C GLY A 58 23.76 -20.18 9.74
N ASP A 59 24.19 -21.38 10.11
CA ASP A 59 23.37 -22.39 10.78
C ASP A 59 22.77 -21.92 12.13
N ALA A 60 23.43 -21.00 12.83
CA ALA A 60 22.93 -20.44 14.08
C ALA A 60 21.75 -19.47 13.88
N ALA A 61 21.55 -18.96 12.65
CA ALA A 61 20.45 -18.06 12.34
C ALA A 61 19.08 -18.76 12.42
N GLN A 62 19.01 -20.04 12.04
CA GLN A 62 17.73 -20.76 11.96
C GLN A 62 17.00 -20.79 13.30
N ALA A 63 17.69 -21.13 14.40
CA ALA A 63 17.09 -21.19 15.72
C ALA A 63 16.56 -19.81 16.18
N GLN A 64 17.28 -18.75 15.85
CA GLN A 64 16.87 -17.37 16.18
C GLN A 64 15.67 -16.91 15.35
N VAL A 65 15.64 -17.24 14.06
CA VAL A 65 14.51 -16.92 13.18
C VAL A 65 13.26 -17.67 13.64
N VAL A 66 13.37 -18.97 13.94
CA VAL A 66 12.24 -19.76 14.47
C VAL A 66 11.78 -19.21 15.83
N GLY A 67 12.71 -18.82 16.71
CA GLY A 67 12.37 -18.20 17.99
C GLY A 67 11.65 -16.85 17.84
N LEU A 68 12.11 -16.00 16.92
CA LEU A 68 11.50 -14.71 16.63
C LEU A 68 10.08 -14.89 16.07
N LEU A 69 9.94 -15.69 15.00
CA LEU A 69 8.66 -15.91 14.32
C LEU A 69 7.67 -16.72 15.17
N GLY A 70 8.17 -17.57 16.07
CA GLY A 70 7.35 -18.31 17.03
C GLY A 70 6.87 -17.48 18.23
N HIS A 71 7.42 -16.28 18.44
CA HIS A 71 7.01 -15.43 19.55
C HIS A 71 5.56 -14.92 19.36
N PRO A 72 4.63 -15.12 20.32
CA PRO A 72 3.22 -14.80 20.12
C PRO A 72 2.95 -13.35 19.69
N ALA A 73 3.70 -12.38 20.23
CA ALA A 73 3.55 -10.98 19.83
C ALA A 73 3.94 -10.72 18.37
N VAL A 74 4.96 -11.42 17.87
CA VAL A 74 5.41 -11.31 16.46
C VAL A 74 4.39 -11.96 15.55
N VAL A 75 3.84 -13.12 15.93
CA VAL A 75 2.73 -13.77 15.21
C VAL A 75 1.53 -12.83 15.08
N VAL A 76 1.10 -12.20 16.18
CA VAL A 76 -0.01 -11.23 16.15
C VAL A 76 0.33 -10.03 15.28
N ALA A 77 1.55 -9.47 15.40
CA ALA A 77 2.01 -8.37 14.57
C ALA A 77 1.98 -8.73 13.07
N ASN A 78 2.40 -9.94 12.71
CA ASN A 78 2.43 -10.41 11.32
C ASN A 78 1.03 -10.69 10.76
N ILE A 79 0.09 -11.15 11.58
CA ILE A 79 -1.33 -11.27 11.18
C ILE A 79 -1.92 -9.88 10.91
N VAL A 80 -1.69 -8.91 11.81
CA VAL A 80 -2.14 -7.53 11.61
C VAL A 80 -1.49 -6.93 10.37
N ALA A 81 -0.20 -7.19 10.16
CA ALA A 81 0.53 -6.71 9.00
C ALA A 81 0.00 -7.32 7.70
N LEU A 82 -0.34 -8.62 7.69
CA LEU A 82 -0.97 -9.29 6.56
C LEU A 82 -2.32 -8.67 6.21
N LEU A 83 -3.18 -8.40 7.21
CA LEU A 83 -4.45 -7.71 7.01
C LEU A 83 -4.23 -6.29 6.45
N GLY A 84 -3.21 -5.58 6.97
CA GLY A 84 -2.80 -4.27 6.48
C GLY A 84 -2.37 -4.29 5.01
N VAL A 85 -1.54 -5.26 4.61
CA VAL A 85 -1.10 -5.44 3.22
C VAL A 85 -2.27 -5.79 2.30
N ILE A 86 -3.19 -6.66 2.73
CA ILE A 86 -4.39 -6.98 1.94
C ILE A 86 -5.23 -5.71 1.72
N TYR A 87 -5.48 -4.94 2.79
CA TYR A 87 -6.20 -3.67 2.69
C TYR A 87 -5.47 -2.66 1.79
N HIS A 88 -4.14 -2.58 1.90
CA HIS A 88 -3.28 -1.74 1.06
C HIS A 88 -3.45 -2.11 -0.42
N VAL A 89 -3.32 -3.39 -0.78
CA VAL A 89 -3.44 -3.87 -2.16
C VAL A 89 -4.82 -3.56 -2.74
N VAL A 90 -5.89 -3.84 -2.00
CA VAL A 90 -7.27 -3.59 -2.45
C VAL A 90 -7.52 -2.10 -2.71
N THR A 91 -7.00 -1.21 -1.86
CA THR A 91 -7.15 0.24 -2.03
C THR A 91 -6.26 0.79 -3.14
N TRP A 92 -5.03 0.28 -3.26
CA TRP A 92 -4.10 0.65 -4.32
C TRP A 92 -4.65 0.28 -5.71
N TYR A 93 -5.23 -0.91 -5.90
CA TYR A 93 -5.88 -1.30 -7.17
C TYR A 93 -7.09 -0.44 -7.54
N LYS A 94 -7.77 0.15 -6.55
CA LYS A 94 -8.88 1.07 -6.83
C LYS A 94 -8.39 2.41 -7.37
N ILE A 95 -7.20 2.86 -6.97
CA ILE A 95 -6.68 4.22 -7.22
C ILE A 95 -5.68 4.23 -8.37
N PHE A 96 -4.81 3.22 -8.47
CA PHE A 96 -3.77 3.14 -9.48
C PHE A 96 -4.26 3.39 -10.91
N PRO A 97 -5.38 2.82 -11.39
CA PRO A 97 -5.87 3.06 -12.76
C PRO A 97 -6.28 4.52 -13.01
N LEU A 98 -6.57 5.30 -11.97
CA LEU A 98 -6.94 6.71 -12.10
C LEU A 98 -5.73 7.59 -12.41
N GLY A 99 -4.51 7.13 -12.07
CA GLY A 99 -3.26 7.84 -12.34
C GLY A 99 -2.72 7.61 -13.76
N ILE A 100 -3.29 6.66 -14.52
CA ILE A 100 -2.80 6.27 -15.83
C ILE A 100 -3.86 6.51 -16.90
N ARG A 101 -3.49 7.22 -17.97
CA ARG A 101 -4.34 7.44 -19.14
C ARG A 101 -3.93 6.53 -20.28
N LEU A 102 -4.38 5.28 -20.23
CA LEU A 102 -4.18 4.33 -21.32
C LEU A 102 -5.38 4.38 -22.27
N PHE A 103 -5.14 4.85 -23.49
CA PHE A 103 -6.14 4.87 -24.55
C PHE A 103 -6.32 3.48 -25.16
N ARG A 104 -7.55 3.13 -25.51
CA ARG A 104 -7.88 1.85 -26.15
C ARG A 104 -7.34 1.76 -27.58
N SER A 105 -7.15 2.91 -28.22
CA SER A 105 -6.83 3.04 -29.62
C SER A 105 -5.69 4.03 -29.79
N THR A 106 -4.88 3.82 -30.83
CA THR A 106 -3.80 4.71 -31.23
C THR A 106 -4.31 5.91 -32.04
N SER A 107 -5.60 5.90 -32.44
CA SER A 107 -6.19 7.01 -33.20
C SER A 107 -6.30 8.27 -32.35
N PRO A 108 -5.80 9.44 -32.81
CA PRO A 108 -5.95 10.71 -32.10
C PRO A 108 -7.41 11.15 -31.89
N SER A 109 -8.33 10.64 -32.71
CA SER A 109 -9.77 10.93 -32.60
C SER A 109 -10.49 10.12 -31.52
N GLU A 110 -9.88 9.04 -31.01
CA GLU A 110 -10.50 8.14 -30.04
C GLU A 110 -9.94 8.36 -28.64
N THR A 111 -10.68 9.09 -27.80
CA THR A 111 -10.27 9.44 -26.44
C THR A 111 -10.72 8.42 -25.38
N ARG A 112 -11.22 7.26 -25.80
CA ARG A 112 -11.73 6.23 -24.88
C ARG A 112 -10.58 5.55 -24.15
N LEU A 113 -10.62 5.63 -22.83
CA LEU A 113 -9.66 4.94 -21.96
C LEU A 113 -10.00 3.44 -21.84
N VAL A 114 -8.98 2.66 -21.47
CA VAL A 114 -9.16 1.27 -21.06
C VAL A 114 -10.12 1.21 -19.87
N PRO A 115 -11.17 0.37 -19.91
CA PRO A 115 -12.14 0.28 -18.82
C PRO A 115 -11.49 -0.12 -17.50
N ARG A 116 -12.01 0.42 -16.40
CA ARG A 116 -11.50 0.13 -15.04
C ARG A 116 -11.50 -1.36 -14.69
N PHE A 117 -12.49 -2.12 -15.17
CA PHE A 117 -12.56 -3.56 -14.87
C PHE A 117 -11.40 -4.35 -15.48
N VAL A 118 -10.85 -3.91 -16.62
CA VAL A 118 -9.69 -4.55 -17.26
C VAL A 118 -8.47 -4.41 -16.36
N TRP A 119 -8.22 -3.21 -15.83
CA TRP A 119 -7.16 -2.98 -14.84
C TRP A 119 -7.35 -3.83 -13.59
N MET A 120 -8.56 -3.89 -13.04
CA MET A 120 -8.84 -4.71 -11.86
C MET A 120 -8.56 -6.20 -12.14
N LEU A 121 -9.05 -6.72 -13.27
CA LEU A 121 -8.84 -8.12 -13.65
C LEU A 121 -7.35 -8.43 -13.82
N LEU A 122 -6.60 -7.56 -14.49
CA LEU A 122 -5.16 -7.72 -14.65
C LEU A 122 -4.42 -7.70 -13.31
N LEU A 123 -4.68 -6.70 -12.46
CA LEU A 123 -3.98 -6.53 -11.19
C LEU A 123 -4.27 -7.68 -10.22
N TYR A 124 -5.54 -8.06 -10.04
CA TYR A 124 -5.89 -9.21 -9.20
C TYR A 124 -5.42 -10.53 -9.80
N GLY A 125 -5.51 -10.68 -11.13
CA GLY A 125 -5.05 -11.87 -11.84
C GLY A 125 -3.56 -12.13 -11.64
N VAL A 126 -2.73 -11.08 -11.80
CA VAL A 126 -1.28 -11.15 -11.55
C VAL A 126 -0.99 -11.56 -10.10
N THR A 127 -1.68 -10.97 -9.13
CA THR A 127 -1.45 -11.29 -7.70
C THR A 127 -1.82 -12.72 -7.35
N ILE A 128 -2.94 -13.22 -7.88
CA ILE A 128 -3.36 -14.61 -7.67
C ILE A 128 -2.34 -15.56 -8.29
N VAL A 129 -1.94 -15.34 -9.54
CA VAL A 129 -0.95 -16.18 -10.23
C VAL A 129 0.39 -16.14 -9.50
N ALA A 130 0.89 -14.97 -9.11
CA ALA A 130 2.13 -14.84 -8.36
C ALA A 130 2.06 -15.56 -7.02
N SER A 131 0.95 -15.45 -6.28
CA SER A 131 0.74 -16.15 -5.01
C SER A 131 0.76 -17.66 -5.19
N ILE A 132 0.09 -18.18 -6.23
CA ILE A 132 0.10 -19.62 -6.56
C ILE A 132 1.52 -20.08 -6.91
N VAL A 133 2.23 -19.35 -7.75
CA VAL A 133 3.60 -19.69 -8.16
C VAL A 133 4.55 -19.70 -6.95
N ILE A 134 4.43 -18.73 -6.04
CA ILE A 134 5.22 -18.67 -4.82
C ILE A 134 4.91 -19.86 -3.91
N LEU A 135 3.62 -20.13 -3.63
CA LEU A 135 3.21 -21.25 -2.78
C LEU A 135 3.61 -22.61 -3.37
N TYR A 136 3.46 -22.78 -4.69
CA TYR A 136 3.95 -23.94 -5.41
C TYR A 136 5.47 -24.06 -5.26
N GLY A 137 6.22 -22.99 -5.58
CA GLY A 137 7.68 -22.98 -5.46
C GLY A 137 8.19 -23.36 -4.06
N LEU A 138 7.49 -22.92 -3.00
CA LEU A 138 7.80 -23.25 -1.62
C LEU A 138 7.48 -24.71 -1.25
N THR A 139 6.40 -25.28 -1.80
CA THR A 139 5.97 -26.64 -1.45
C THR A 139 6.79 -27.71 -2.17
N TYR A 140 7.25 -27.45 -3.39
CA TYR A 140 7.96 -28.43 -4.23
C TYR A 140 9.48 -28.32 -4.19
N ARG A 141 10.04 -27.28 -3.54
CA ARG A 141 11.48 -27.13 -3.29
C ARG A 141 11.89 -27.44 -1.84
N GLY A 142 10.94 -27.74 -0.97
CA GLY A 142 11.18 -28.19 0.40
C GLY A 142 11.48 -29.67 0.50
#